data_AF-A0A925H385-F1
#
_entry.id   AF-A0A925H385-F1
#
_cell.length_a   1.000
_cell.length_b   1.000
_cell.length_c   1.000
_cell.angle_alpha   90.00
_cell.angle_beta   90.00
_cell.angle_gamma   90.00
#
_symmetry.space_group_name_H-M   'P 1'
#
loop_
_entity.id
_entity.type
_entity.pdbx_description
1 polymer ?
#
loop_
_entity_poly.entity_id
_entity_poly.type
_entity_poly.pdbx_seq_one_letter_code
_entity_poly.pdbx_strand_id
1 'polypeptide(L)'
;MRLSGVSFALIAGAFVQIILGATVNAADCCAVFDETKSMVFEETKTEEASAPLANALPAPTPLDAGLEKFADKAAYADVFHMLKDDNSCSRFFGGPNRAVEVFNQLARQLRSKSLGADSIAIRMSGKYTKFYGALTGASYRLFEEAAINSNGPFAMRVPVPWLARRQIGRFPAQTRQARALILLHELGHLIEGADGKWLLPNDGDDAGLSDQNTRTVEAHCVRQVLALKD
;
A
#
# COMPACT_ATOMS: atom_id res chain seq x y z
N MET A 1 -57.22 -9.56 -28.32
CA MET A 1 -55.97 -10.10 -28.90
C MET A 1 -55.51 -9.16 -30.01
N ARG A 2 -54.48 -8.35 -29.78
CA ARG A 2 -53.84 -7.51 -30.81
C ARG A 2 -52.33 -7.76 -30.72
N LEU A 3 -51.77 -8.35 -31.76
CA LEU A 3 -50.35 -8.60 -31.94
C LEU A 3 -49.73 -7.36 -32.61
N SER A 4 -48.86 -6.66 -31.89
CA SER A 4 -48.04 -5.58 -32.44
C SER A 4 -46.76 -6.19 -32.99
N GLY A 5 -46.57 -6.06 -34.31
CA GLY A 5 -45.34 -6.42 -34.99
C GLY A 5 -44.23 -5.40 -34.70
N VAL A 6 -43.04 -5.90 -34.36
CA VAL A 6 -41.83 -5.10 -34.18
C VAL A 6 -40.89 -5.46 -35.34
N SER A 7 -40.61 -4.47 -36.18
CA SER A 7 -39.62 -4.54 -37.26
C SER A 7 -38.21 -4.48 -36.70
N PHE A 8 -37.38 -5.47 -37.07
CA PHE A 8 -35.93 -5.43 -36.89
C PHE A 8 -35.28 -4.72 -38.07
N ALA A 9 -34.62 -3.59 -37.81
CA ALA A 9 -33.71 -2.95 -38.75
C ALA A 9 -32.27 -3.44 -38.47
N LEU A 10 -31.72 -4.22 -39.39
CA LEU A 10 -30.32 -4.62 -39.44
C LEU A 10 -29.49 -3.43 -39.95
N ILE A 11 -28.63 -2.87 -39.11
CA ILE A 11 -27.59 -1.92 -39.54
C ILE A 11 -26.30 -2.70 -39.74
N ALA A 12 -25.95 -2.93 -41.00
CA ALA A 12 -24.66 -3.46 -41.40
C ALA A 12 -23.60 -2.34 -41.33
N GLY A 13 -22.86 -2.28 -40.23
CA GLY A 13 -21.71 -1.40 -40.08
C GLY A 13 -20.44 -2.07 -40.62
N ALA A 14 -19.85 -1.46 -41.65
CA ALA A 14 -18.59 -1.88 -42.26
C ALA A 14 -17.43 -1.77 -41.27
N PHE A 15 -16.75 -2.90 -41.02
CA PHE A 15 -15.48 -2.95 -40.30
C PHE A 15 -14.33 -2.60 -41.24
N VAL A 16 -13.71 -1.44 -41.04
CA VAL A 16 -12.42 -1.09 -41.64
C VAL A 16 -11.33 -1.48 -40.65
N GLN A 17 -10.63 -2.58 -40.94
CA GLN A 17 -9.38 -2.93 -40.25
C GLN A 17 -8.22 -2.20 -40.93
N ILE A 18 -7.68 -1.19 -40.27
CA ILE A 18 -6.35 -0.64 -40.55
C ILE A 18 -5.67 -0.47 -39.20
N ILE A 19 -4.74 -1.35 -38.82
CA ILE A 19 -3.54 -0.95 -38.06
C ILE A 19 -2.36 -1.82 -38.51
N LEU A 20 -1.30 -1.09 -38.83
CA LEU A 20 0.00 -1.52 -39.28
C LEU A 20 0.69 -2.48 -38.30
N GLY A 21 1.35 -3.49 -38.85
CA GLY A 21 2.29 -4.31 -38.12
C GLY A 21 3.53 -3.50 -37.71
N ALA A 22 3.82 -3.51 -36.41
CA ALA A 22 5.16 -3.24 -35.90
C ALA A 22 5.74 -4.58 -35.44
N THR A 23 6.61 -5.17 -36.24
CA THR A 23 7.44 -6.31 -35.84
C THR A 23 8.52 -5.78 -34.91
N VAL A 24 8.33 -5.92 -33.60
CA VAL A 24 9.42 -5.82 -32.64
C VAL A 24 10.24 -7.11 -32.73
N ASN A 25 11.41 -7.00 -33.35
CA ASN A 25 12.41 -8.06 -33.33
C ASN A 25 12.84 -8.28 -31.88
N ALA A 26 12.50 -9.44 -31.33
CA ALA A 26 13.12 -9.99 -30.15
C ALA A 26 14.55 -10.42 -30.54
N ALA A 27 15.52 -9.54 -30.33
CA ALA A 27 16.93 -9.86 -30.41
C ALA A 27 17.58 -9.54 -29.05
N ASP A 28 18.12 -10.59 -28.44
CA ASP A 28 19.28 -10.58 -27.52
C ASP A 28 19.29 -9.57 -26.37
N CYS A 29 18.71 -9.97 -25.24
CA CYS A 29 18.92 -9.32 -23.92
C CYS A 29 20.06 -9.97 -23.10
N CYS A 30 21.02 -10.64 -23.73
CA CYS A 30 22.17 -11.25 -23.04
C CYS A 30 23.50 -10.74 -23.62
N ALA A 31 23.70 -9.42 -23.59
CA ALA A 31 25.04 -8.87 -23.72
C ALA A 31 25.79 -9.07 -22.40
N VAL A 32 26.64 -10.09 -22.36
CA VAL A 32 27.70 -10.24 -21.37
C VAL A 32 28.69 -9.09 -21.62
N PHE A 33 28.61 -8.04 -20.82
CA PHE A 33 29.67 -7.03 -20.74
C PHE A 33 30.79 -7.59 -19.88
N ASP A 34 31.79 -8.14 -20.56
CA ASP A 34 33.14 -8.33 -20.03
C ASP A 34 33.94 -7.05 -20.30
N GLU A 35 33.99 -6.16 -19.30
CA GLU A 35 35.04 -5.15 -19.20
C GLU A 35 35.56 -5.14 -17.77
N THR A 36 36.51 -6.04 -17.52
CA THR A 36 37.51 -5.86 -16.47
C THR A 36 38.34 -4.62 -16.76
N LYS A 37 37.85 -3.45 -16.37
CA LYS A 37 38.66 -2.24 -16.20
C LYS A 37 38.55 -1.79 -14.76
N SER A 38 39.46 -2.32 -13.95
CA SER A 38 39.70 -1.87 -12.58
C SER A 38 40.08 -0.39 -12.58
N MET A 39 39.07 0.48 -12.48
CA MET A 39 39.24 1.84 -12.04
C MET A 39 39.32 1.79 -10.51
N VAL A 40 40.55 1.92 -10.01
CA VAL A 40 40.82 2.20 -8.61
C VAL A 40 40.25 3.58 -8.33
N PHE A 41 38.99 3.62 -7.88
CA PHE A 41 38.41 4.84 -7.32
C PHE A 41 38.96 4.99 -5.92
N GLU A 42 39.84 5.98 -5.76
CA GLU A 42 40.30 6.45 -4.46
C GLU A 42 39.08 7.01 -3.72
N GLU A 43 38.56 6.22 -2.79
CA GLU A 43 37.40 6.53 -1.96
C GLU A 43 37.74 7.74 -1.09
N THR A 44 37.46 8.92 -1.63
CA THR A 44 37.59 10.16 -0.89
C THR A 44 36.48 10.15 0.14
N LYS A 45 36.81 9.71 1.36
CA LYS A 45 35.93 9.70 2.53
C LYS A 45 35.59 11.15 2.86
N THR A 46 34.58 11.68 2.18
CA THR A 46 33.96 12.95 2.53
C THR A 46 33.25 12.72 3.85
N GLU A 47 33.89 13.11 4.95
CA GLU A 47 33.22 13.29 6.23
C GLU A 47 32.18 14.40 6.05
N GLU A 48 30.98 14.00 5.62
CA GLU A 48 29.79 14.84 5.65
C GLU A 48 29.63 15.32 7.09
N ALA A 49 29.96 16.58 7.30
CA ALA A 49 29.69 17.29 8.54
C ALA A 49 28.17 17.20 8.78
N SER A 50 27.77 16.27 9.65
CA SER A 50 26.38 16.08 10.04
C SER A 50 25.87 17.41 10.59
N ALA A 51 24.98 18.07 9.83
CA ALA A 51 24.30 19.26 10.30
C ALA A 51 23.72 18.97 11.70
N PRO A 52 23.71 19.96 12.61
CA PRO A 52 23.19 19.76 13.96
C PRO A 52 21.77 19.18 13.85
N LEU A 53 21.56 18.00 14.43
CA LEU A 53 20.25 17.37 14.57
C LEU A 53 19.32 18.37 15.25
N ALA A 54 18.59 19.16 14.46
CA ALA A 54 17.48 19.95 14.96
C ALA A 54 16.60 18.96 15.74
N ASN A 55 16.40 19.22 17.03
CA ASN A 55 15.72 18.31 17.95
C ASN A 55 14.43 17.79 17.32
N ALA A 56 14.46 16.56 16.81
CA ALA A 56 13.33 15.97 16.14
C ALA A 56 12.19 15.87 17.16
N LEU A 57 11.02 16.42 16.83
CA LEU A 57 9.84 16.27 17.67
C LEU A 57 9.59 14.78 17.90
N PRO A 58 9.21 14.35 19.12
CA PRO A 58 8.92 12.95 19.37
C PRO A 58 7.70 12.50 18.56
N ALA A 59 7.70 11.22 18.17
CA ALA A 59 6.55 10.60 17.52
C ALA A 59 5.28 10.76 18.37
N PRO A 60 4.11 10.99 17.74
CA PRO A 60 2.83 10.99 18.45
C PRO A 60 2.65 9.72 19.30
N THR A 61 2.02 9.88 20.45
CA THR A 61 1.77 8.77 21.36
C THR A 61 0.82 7.74 20.74
N PRO A 62 0.91 6.45 21.15
CA PRO A 62 -0.03 5.43 20.71
C PRO A 62 -1.46 5.74 21.19
N LEU A 63 -2.44 5.07 20.57
CA LEU A 63 -3.85 5.21 20.91
C LEU A 63 -4.20 4.41 22.18
N ASP A 64 -4.31 5.05 23.33
CA ASP A 64 -4.64 4.34 24.58
C ASP A 64 -6.14 4.01 24.73
N ALA A 65 -7.04 4.94 24.39
CA ALA A 65 -8.49 4.84 24.70
C ALA A 65 -9.41 4.51 23.51
N GLY A 66 -8.87 4.46 22.28
CA GLY A 66 -9.66 4.34 21.04
C GLY A 66 -9.60 2.96 20.35
N LEU A 67 -8.69 2.09 20.80
CA LEU A 67 -8.45 0.79 20.17
C LEU A 67 -9.52 -0.25 20.45
N GLU A 68 -10.48 -0.01 21.34
CA GLU A 68 -11.56 -0.97 21.61
C GLU A 68 -12.36 -1.32 20.35
N LYS A 69 -12.47 -0.38 19.41
CA LYS A 69 -13.16 -0.58 18.14
C LYS A 69 -12.27 -1.16 17.03
N PHE A 70 -10.96 -1.21 17.26
CA PHE A 70 -10.01 -1.75 16.29
C PHE A 70 -9.96 -3.27 16.39
N ALA A 71 -10.21 -3.96 15.27
CA ALA A 71 -10.39 -5.40 15.26
C ALA A 71 -9.12 -6.20 15.63
N ASP A 72 -7.92 -5.64 15.42
CA ASP A 72 -6.66 -6.36 15.67
C ASP A 72 -5.62 -5.50 16.37
N LYS A 73 -5.72 -5.40 17.71
CA LYS A 73 -4.78 -4.63 18.54
C LYS A 73 -3.31 -5.03 18.32
N ALA A 74 -3.04 -6.30 18.00
CA ALA A 74 -1.67 -6.76 17.76
C ALA A 74 -1.14 -6.20 16.43
N ALA A 75 -1.91 -6.24 15.35
CA ALA A 75 -1.51 -5.64 14.08
C ALA A 75 -1.31 -4.11 14.20
N TYR A 76 -2.12 -3.43 15.00
CA TYR A 76 -1.89 -2.01 15.30
C TYR A 76 -0.56 -1.79 16.02
N ALA A 77 -0.31 -2.53 17.11
CA ALA A 77 0.92 -2.39 17.89
C ALA A 77 2.17 -2.68 17.04
N ASP A 78 2.08 -3.70 16.18
CA ASP A 78 3.14 -4.06 15.24
C ASP A 78 3.48 -2.87 14.33
N VAL A 79 2.49 -2.33 13.61
CA VAL A 79 2.71 -1.21 12.69
C VAL A 79 3.13 0.06 13.42
N PHE A 80 2.55 0.37 14.57
CA PHE A 80 2.96 1.51 15.40
C PHE A 80 4.45 1.42 15.75
N HIS A 81 4.93 0.26 16.20
CA HIS A 81 6.35 0.06 16.50
C HIS A 81 7.25 0.17 15.27
N MET A 82 6.78 -0.23 14.08
CA MET A 82 7.54 -0.03 12.84
C MET A 82 7.68 1.45 12.47
N LEU A 83 6.65 2.25 12.73
CA LEU A 83 6.56 3.63 12.27
C LEU A 83 7.12 4.65 13.27
N LYS A 84 7.15 4.34 14.57
CA LYS A 84 7.53 5.32 15.63
C LYS A 84 9.00 5.73 15.60
N ASP A 85 9.87 4.88 15.07
CA ASP A 85 11.31 5.13 15.02
C ASP A 85 11.73 5.60 13.63
N ASP A 86 12.79 6.41 13.52
CA ASP A 86 13.34 6.81 12.23
C ASP A 86 14.06 5.65 11.53
N ASN A 87 13.44 5.10 10.48
CA ASN A 87 13.93 3.96 9.72
C ASN A 87 13.43 3.99 8.26
N SER A 88 13.82 3.02 7.44
CA SER A 88 13.44 3.01 6.01
C SER A 88 11.93 3.02 5.77
N CYS A 89 11.16 2.34 6.63
CA CYS A 89 9.71 2.28 6.53
C CYS A 89 9.08 3.63 6.89
N SER A 90 9.39 4.19 8.06
CA SER A 90 8.84 5.49 8.47
C SER A 90 9.26 6.62 7.53
N ARG A 91 10.49 6.61 6.99
CA ARG A 91 10.95 7.58 5.98
C ARG A 91 10.17 7.53 4.67
N PHE A 92 9.75 6.35 4.21
CA PHE A 92 8.86 6.24 3.05
C PHE A 92 7.53 6.98 3.27
N PHE A 93 7.01 6.95 4.50
CA PHE A 93 5.81 7.69 4.90
C PHE A 93 6.07 9.14 5.34
N GLY A 94 7.27 9.69 5.04
CA GLY A 94 7.64 11.07 5.36
C GLY A 94 8.09 11.30 6.80
N GLY A 95 8.61 10.26 7.45
CA GLY A 95 9.19 10.31 8.79
C GLY A 95 8.23 9.83 9.89
N PRO A 96 8.76 9.52 11.09
CA PRO A 96 7.98 8.88 12.15
C PRO A 96 6.78 9.71 12.62
N ASN A 97 6.94 11.04 12.74
CA ASN A 97 5.88 11.93 13.21
C ASN A 97 4.67 11.93 12.28
N ARG A 98 4.92 12.09 10.98
CA ARG A 98 3.88 12.06 9.95
C ARG A 98 3.23 10.69 9.86
N ALA A 99 4.04 9.63 9.79
CA ALA A 99 3.55 8.28 9.63
C ALA A 99 2.64 7.84 10.79
N VAL A 100 3.06 8.07 12.03
CA VAL A 100 2.30 7.68 13.21
C VAL A 100 1.03 8.51 13.38
N GLU A 101 1.06 9.82 13.09
CA GLU A 101 -0.16 10.65 13.14
C GLU A 101 -1.23 10.08 12.21
N VAL A 102 -0.90 9.87 10.94
CA VAL A 102 -1.86 9.41 9.94
C VAL A 102 -2.32 7.98 10.22
N PHE A 103 -1.40 7.11 10.66
CA PHE A 103 -1.74 5.75 11.06
C PHE A 103 -2.72 5.71 12.23
N ASN A 104 -2.53 6.58 13.23
CA ASN A 104 -3.46 6.72 14.35
C ASN A 104 -4.84 7.19 13.88
N GLN A 105 -4.92 8.10 12.90
CA GLN A 105 -6.21 8.53 12.34
C GLN A 105 -6.90 7.40 11.57
N LEU A 106 -6.18 6.65 10.75
CA LEU A 106 -6.70 5.47 10.06
C LEU A 106 -7.24 4.43 11.05
N ALA A 107 -6.46 4.09 12.08
CA ALA A 107 -6.86 3.12 13.11
C ALA A 107 -8.16 3.52 13.84
N ARG A 108 -8.37 4.83 14.06
CA ARG A 108 -9.62 5.34 14.64
C ARG A 108 -10.83 5.18 13.71
N GLN A 109 -10.64 5.15 12.39
CA GLN A 109 -11.72 4.99 11.42
C GLN A 109 -12.04 3.53 11.11
N LEU A 110 -11.05 2.63 11.19
CA LEU A 110 -11.24 1.24 10.81
C LEU A 110 -12.32 0.54 11.66
N ARG A 111 -13.29 -0.07 10.97
CA ARG A 111 -14.36 -0.88 11.57
C ARG A 111 -14.37 -2.27 10.94
N SER A 112 -14.63 -3.29 11.74
CA SER A 112 -14.86 -4.63 11.17
C SER A 112 -16.24 -4.68 10.52
N LYS A 113 -16.31 -5.19 9.28
CA LYS A 113 -17.55 -5.39 8.52
C LYS A 113 -17.40 -6.60 7.61
N SER A 114 -18.46 -7.39 7.46
CA SER A 114 -18.49 -8.42 6.43
C SER A 114 -18.66 -7.76 5.06
N LEU A 115 -17.68 -7.90 4.17
CA LEU A 115 -17.77 -7.42 2.79
C LEU A 115 -18.09 -8.55 1.78
N GLY A 116 -18.22 -9.78 2.28
CA GLY A 116 -18.36 -10.99 1.47
C GLY A 116 -17.05 -11.79 1.42
N ALA A 117 -17.06 -12.90 0.66
CA ALA A 117 -15.88 -13.76 0.47
C ALA A 117 -14.93 -13.22 -0.62
N ASP A 118 -14.67 -11.92 -0.60
CA ASP A 118 -13.83 -11.23 -1.58
C ASP A 118 -12.32 -11.39 -1.27
N SER A 119 -11.47 -10.92 -2.18
CA SER A 119 -10.02 -10.80 -1.98
C SER A 119 -9.62 -9.53 -1.23
N ILE A 120 -10.58 -8.72 -0.79
CA ILE A 120 -10.35 -7.39 -0.22
C ILE A 120 -10.06 -7.55 1.28
N ALA A 121 -8.92 -7.03 1.71
CA ALA A 121 -8.54 -7.04 3.11
C ALA A 121 -9.16 -5.86 3.87
N ILE A 122 -8.99 -4.66 3.32
CA ILE A 122 -9.56 -3.42 3.83
C ILE A 122 -10.17 -2.66 2.63
N ARG A 123 -11.31 -2.01 2.86
CA ARG A 123 -11.95 -1.14 1.87
C ARG A 123 -12.06 0.26 2.42
N MET A 124 -11.54 1.24 1.68
CA MET A 124 -11.76 2.66 1.93
C MET A 124 -12.67 3.23 0.83
N SER A 125 -13.76 3.88 1.21
CA SER A 125 -14.79 4.31 0.26
C SER A 125 -15.47 5.61 0.66
N GLY A 126 -16.19 6.21 -0.30
CA GLY A 126 -16.91 7.46 -0.12
C GLY A 126 -16.05 8.68 -0.44
N LYS A 127 -16.55 9.86 -0.06
CA LYS A 127 -15.78 11.10 -0.21
C LYS A 127 -14.60 11.11 0.75
N TYR A 128 -13.51 11.77 0.38
CA TYR A 128 -12.40 12.00 1.31
C TYR A 128 -12.33 13.47 1.72
N THR A 129 -11.80 13.72 2.92
CA THR A 129 -11.47 15.05 3.42
C THR A 129 -9.96 15.13 3.60
N LYS A 130 -9.35 16.24 3.16
CA LYS A 130 -7.93 16.52 3.40
C LYS A 130 -7.73 17.14 4.78
N PHE A 131 -6.70 16.71 5.47
CA PHE A 131 -6.29 17.19 6.78
C PHE A 131 -4.84 17.66 6.74
N TYR A 132 -4.52 18.62 7.60
CA TYR A 132 -3.17 19.12 7.78
C TYR A 132 -2.81 19.15 9.27
N GLY A 133 -1.80 18.36 9.65
CA GLY A 133 -1.25 18.32 10.99
C GLY A 133 -0.23 19.44 11.17
N ALA A 134 -0.60 20.52 11.88
CA ALA A 134 0.28 21.67 12.06
C ALA A 134 1.60 21.34 12.81
N LEU A 135 1.56 20.38 13.73
CA LEU A 135 2.73 19.97 14.52
C LEU A 135 3.67 19.03 13.76
N THR A 136 3.12 18.15 12.94
CA THR A 136 3.90 17.11 12.23
C THR A 136 4.17 17.45 10.77
N GLY A 137 3.52 18.50 10.24
CA GLY A 137 3.51 18.83 8.82
C GLY A 137 2.90 17.72 7.97
N ALA A 138 2.03 16.88 8.54
CA ALA A 138 1.35 15.81 7.82
C ALA A 138 0.24 16.37 6.93
N SER A 139 0.31 16.15 5.62
CA SER A 139 -0.82 16.32 4.71
C SER A 139 -1.36 14.94 4.34
N TYR A 140 -2.63 14.70 4.63
CA TYR A 140 -3.25 13.40 4.42
C TYR A 140 -4.73 13.51 4.09
N ARG A 141 -5.30 12.44 3.52
CA ARG A 141 -6.74 12.30 3.33
C ARG A 141 -7.30 11.22 4.23
N LEU A 142 -8.54 11.37 4.64
CA LEU A 142 -9.33 10.30 5.26
C LEU A 142 -10.62 10.12 4.47
N PHE A 143 -10.99 8.86 4.23
CA PHE A 143 -12.23 8.51 3.56
C PHE A 143 -13.39 8.48 4.56
N GLU A 144 -14.60 8.61 4.03
CA GLU A 144 -15.86 8.55 4.81
C GLU A 144 -16.01 7.20 5.52
N GLU A 145 -15.67 6.10 4.85
CA GLU A 145 -15.67 4.75 5.41
C GLU A 145 -14.31 4.07 5.21
N ALA A 146 -13.82 3.41 6.27
CA ALA A 146 -12.70 2.48 6.23
C ALA A 146 -13.11 1.19 6.96
N ALA A 147 -13.19 0.08 6.23
CA ALA A 147 -13.73 -1.18 6.73
C ALA A 147 -12.74 -2.33 6.56
N ILE A 148 -12.45 -3.03 7.65
CA ILE A 148 -11.73 -4.31 7.65
C ILE A 148 -12.72 -5.40 7.26
N ASN A 149 -12.44 -6.15 6.18
CA ASN A 149 -13.27 -7.29 5.82
C ASN A 149 -13.07 -8.43 6.83
N SER A 150 -14.09 -8.69 7.65
CA SER A 150 -14.07 -9.77 8.65
C SER A 150 -13.96 -11.17 8.04
N ASN A 151 -14.25 -11.31 6.75
CA ASN A 151 -14.15 -12.57 6.00
C ASN A 151 -13.00 -12.56 4.98
N GLY A 152 -12.22 -11.47 4.95
CA GLY A 152 -11.15 -11.26 3.99
C GLY A 152 -9.78 -11.67 4.52
N PRO A 153 -8.71 -11.45 3.72
CA PRO A 153 -7.34 -11.83 4.07
C PRO A 153 -6.85 -11.28 5.42
N PHE A 154 -7.29 -10.08 5.82
CA PHE A 154 -6.87 -9.48 7.09
C PHE A 154 -7.31 -10.29 8.32
N ALA A 155 -8.51 -10.86 8.28
CA ALA A 155 -9.10 -11.60 9.39
C ALA A 155 -8.70 -13.09 9.40
N MET A 156 -8.07 -13.60 8.34
CA MET A 156 -7.64 -14.99 8.26
C MET A 156 -6.55 -15.27 9.31
N ARG A 157 -6.77 -16.30 10.14
CA ARG A 157 -5.79 -16.78 11.13
C ARG A 157 -5.32 -18.20 10.87
N VAL A 158 -6.12 -18.98 10.17
CA VAL A 158 -5.88 -20.40 9.93
C VAL A 158 -5.79 -20.64 8.43
N PRO A 159 -4.77 -21.37 7.94
CA PRO A 159 -4.73 -21.81 6.56
C PRO A 159 -5.96 -22.68 6.28
N VAL A 160 -6.71 -22.32 5.24
CA VAL A 160 -7.85 -23.12 4.79
C VAL A 160 -7.33 -24.09 3.72
N PRO A 161 -7.32 -25.43 3.94
CA PRO A 161 -6.64 -26.37 3.05
C PRO A 161 -7.08 -26.34 1.59
N TRP A 162 -8.35 -26.02 1.34
CA TRP A 162 -8.94 -25.96 0.00
C TRP A 162 -8.88 -24.58 -0.65
N LEU A 163 -8.44 -23.55 0.09
CA LEU A 163 -8.23 -22.23 -0.48
C LEU A 163 -6.78 -22.12 -0.93
N ALA A 164 -6.55 -21.70 -2.17
CA ALA A 164 -5.21 -21.34 -2.62
C ALA A 164 -4.60 -20.37 -1.59
N ARG A 165 -3.33 -20.60 -1.21
CA ARG A 165 -2.63 -19.73 -0.24
C ARG A 165 -2.64 -18.31 -0.79
N ARG A 166 -3.51 -17.47 -0.23
CA ARG A 166 -3.52 -16.05 -0.54
C ARG A 166 -2.24 -15.43 0.00
N GLN A 167 -1.52 -14.72 -0.85
CA GLN A 167 -0.32 -13.98 -0.48
C GLN A 167 -0.64 -12.50 -0.46
N ILE A 168 0.00 -11.79 0.48
CA ILE A 168 0.06 -10.34 0.55
C ILE A 168 1.53 -9.99 0.41
N GLY A 169 1.91 -9.47 -0.76
CA GLY A 169 3.32 -9.42 -1.14
C GLY A 169 3.95 -10.82 -1.07
N ARG A 170 5.06 -10.98 -0.34
CA ARG A 170 5.68 -12.31 -0.13
C ARG A 170 5.08 -13.13 1.01
N PHE A 171 4.15 -12.59 1.79
CA PHE A 171 3.72 -13.20 3.05
C PHE A 171 2.39 -13.93 2.88
N PRO A 172 2.21 -15.13 3.47
CA PRO A 172 0.90 -15.76 3.54
C PRO A 172 -0.08 -14.89 4.33
N ALA A 173 -1.32 -14.74 3.83
CA ALA A 173 -2.32 -13.82 4.39
C ALA A 173 -2.60 -14.01 5.89
N GLN A 174 -2.44 -15.23 6.41
CA GLN A 174 -2.69 -15.55 7.81
C GLN A 174 -1.62 -15.07 8.79
N THR A 175 -0.47 -14.61 8.29
CA THR A 175 0.69 -14.24 9.12
C THR A 175 0.57 -12.84 9.71
N ARG A 176 1.36 -12.54 10.75
CA ARG A 176 1.44 -11.17 11.30
C ARG A 176 2.02 -10.19 10.30
N GLN A 177 3.00 -10.63 9.51
CA GLN A 177 3.65 -9.87 8.45
C GLN A 177 2.64 -9.39 7.41
N ALA A 178 1.75 -10.28 6.94
CA ALA A 178 0.71 -9.92 5.98
C ALA A 178 -0.25 -8.86 6.54
N ARG A 179 -0.70 -8.99 7.79
CA ARG A 179 -1.60 -8.00 8.42
C ARG A 179 -0.94 -6.64 8.60
N ALA A 180 0.33 -6.61 9.01
CA ALA A 180 1.08 -5.37 9.09
C ALA A 180 1.26 -4.73 7.69
N LEU A 181 1.60 -5.54 6.68
CA LEU A 181 1.77 -5.07 5.31
C LEU A 181 0.47 -4.53 4.71
N ILE A 182 -0.69 -5.16 4.98
CA ILE A 182 -2.01 -4.62 4.60
C ILE A 182 -2.21 -3.22 5.20
N LEU A 183 -1.98 -3.03 6.49
CA LEU A 183 -2.17 -1.73 7.13
C LEU A 183 -1.20 -0.65 6.59
N LEU A 184 0.05 -1.03 6.31
CA LEU A 184 1.04 -0.14 5.71
C LEU A 184 0.67 0.22 4.26
N HIS A 185 0.09 -0.71 3.50
CA HIS A 185 -0.48 -0.47 2.17
C HIS A 185 -1.59 0.58 2.25
N GLU A 186 -2.58 0.38 3.13
CA GLU A 186 -3.67 1.36 3.28
C GLU A 186 -3.16 2.73 3.72
N LEU A 187 -2.17 2.79 4.60
CA LEU A 187 -1.53 4.05 5.02
C LEU A 187 -0.93 4.82 3.84
N GLY A 188 -0.33 4.12 2.86
CA GLY A 188 0.26 4.72 1.68
C GLY A 188 -0.76 5.43 0.79
N HIS A 189 -2.02 4.98 0.78
CA HIS A 189 -3.09 5.69 0.08
C HIS A 189 -3.50 7.00 0.76
N LEU A 190 -3.18 7.20 2.04
CA LEU A 190 -3.65 8.35 2.81
C LEU A 190 -2.68 9.52 2.81
N ILE A 191 -1.38 9.26 2.68
CA ILE A 191 -0.33 10.27 2.85
C ILE A 191 0.01 10.95 1.52
N GLU A 192 0.11 12.28 1.56
CA GLU A 192 0.65 13.08 0.46
C GLU A 192 2.18 13.18 0.60
N GLY A 193 2.89 12.84 -0.47
CA GLY A 193 4.34 12.97 -0.60
C GLY A 193 4.80 14.42 -0.72
N ALA A 194 6.12 14.61 -0.72
CA ALA A 194 6.72 15.94 -0.82
C ALA A 194 6.43 16.65 -2.16
N ASP A 195 6.07 15.89 -3.20
CA ASP A 195 5.71 16.39 -4.53
C ASP A 195 4.22 16.73 -4.66
N GLY A 196 3.44 16.64 -3.57
CA GLY A 196 2.01 16.90 -3.57
C GLY A 196 1.17 15.76 -4.15
N LYS A 197 1.76 14.60 -4.46
CA LYS A 197 1.05 13.40 -4.92
C LYS A 197 0.83 12.44 -3.77
N TRP A 198 -0.22 11.62 -3.85
CA TRP A 198 -0.41 10.52 -2.90
C TRP A 198 0.72 9.50 -3.05
N LEU A 199 1.24 8.98 -1.93
CA LEU A 199 2.36 8.02 -1.97
C LEU A 199 2.01 6.77 -2.79
N LEU A 200 0.77 6.30 -2.67
CA LEU A 200 0.21 5.24 -3.51
C LEU A 200 -1.03 5.77 -4.28
N PRO A 201 -1.13 5.51 -5.60
CA PRO A 201 -2.36 5.77 -6.35
C PRO A 201 -3.52 4.93 -5.81
N ASN A 202 -4.76 5.30 -6.13
CA ASN A 202 -5.92 4.49 -5.75
C ASN A 202 -5.91 3.15 -6.50
N ASP A 203 -6.02 2.03 -5.78
CA ASP A 203 -6.09 0.69 -6.36
C ASP A 203 -7.33 0.51 -7.26
N GLY A 204 -8.48 1.09 -6.86
CA GLY A 204 -9.75 0.85 -7.55
C GLY A 204 -10.10 -0.64 -7.61
N ASP A 205 -10.49 -1.13 -8.79
CA ASP A 205 -10.74 -2.55 -9.06
C ASP A 205 -9.53 -3.24 -9.73
N ASP A 206 -8.36 -2.60 -9.77
CA ASP A 206 -7.15 -3.13 -10.39
C ASP A 206 -6.28 -3.87 -9.36
N ALA A 207 -6.48 -5.20 -9.29
CA ALA A 207 -5.68 -6.07 -8.43
C ALA A 207 -4.18 -6.04 -8.77
N GLY A 208 -3.82 -5.84 -10.04
CA GLY A 208 -2.43 -5.76 -10.46
C GLY A 208 -1.74 -4.48 -9.98
N LEU A 209 -2.49 -3.37 -9.92
CA LEU A 209 -2.04 -2.13 -9.30
C LEU A 209 -1.91 -2.27 -7.78
N SER A 210 -2.88 -2.89 -7.13
CA SER A 210 -2.83 -3.16 -5.69
C SER A 210 -1.59 -3.99 -5.30
N ASP A 211 -1.27 -5.02 -6.08
CA ASP A 211 -0.05 -5.82 -5.91
C ASP A 211 1.24 -5.01 -6.10
N GLN A 212 1.27 -4.08 -7.06
CA GLN A 212 2.42 -3.19 -7.28
C GLN A 212 2.61 -2.21 -6.12
N ASN A 213 1.51 -1.63 -5.63
CA ASN A 213 1.49 -0.76 -4.47
C ASN A 213 1.96 -1.50 -3.21
N THR A 214 1.48 -2.72 -3.00
CA THR A 214 1.94 -3.60 -1.92
C THR A 214 3.43 -3.89 -2.01
N ARG A 215 3.95 -4.24 -3.20
CA ARG A 215 5.39 -4.45 -3.41
C ARG A 215 6.23 -3.21 -3.15
N THR A 216 5.71 -2.03 -3.49
CA THR A 216 6.37 -0.74 -3.23
C THR A 216 6.54 -0.54 -1.73
N VAL A 217 5.46 -0.69 -0.96
CA VAL A 217 5.51 -0.60 0.51
C VAL A 217 6.45 -1.65 1.10
N GLU A 218 6.34 -2.90 0.63
CA GLU A 218 7.19 -3.99 1.09
C GLU A 218 8.68 -3.66 0.88
N ALA A 219 9.07 -3.10 -0.27
CA ALA A 219 10.47 -2.75 -0.55
C ALA A 219 11.06 -1.77 0.49
N HIS A 220 10.27 -0.85 1.01
CA HIS A 220 10.70 0.11 2.03
C HIS A 220 10.63 -0.44 3.46
N CYS A 221 9.68 -1.33 3.73
CA CYS A 221 9.35 -1.81 5.07
C CYS A 221 9.80 -3.25 5.36
N VAL A 222 10.42 -3.96 4.41
CA VAL A 222 10.70 -5.40 4.50
C VAL A 222 11.48 -5.79 5.76
N ARG A 223 12.44 -4.96 6.20
CA ARG A 223 13.23 -5.27 7.40
C ARG A 223 12.36 -5.29 8.66
N GLN A 224 11.50 -4.30 8.81
CA GLN A 224 10.59 -4.20 9.95
C GLN A 224 9.51 -5.27 9.89
N VAL A 225 8.97 -5.55 8.70
CA VAL A 225 7.96 -6.60 8.52
C VAL A 225 8.55 -7.99 8.80
N LEU A 226 9.76 -8.31 8.31
CA LEU A 226 10.43 -9.58 8.61
C LEU A 226 10.82 -9.75 10.08
N ALA A 227 10.96 -8.65 10.83
CA ALA A 227 11.26 -8.71 12.26
C ALA A 227 10.05 -9.17 13.10
N LEU A 228 8.84 -9.16 12.54
CA LEU A 228 7.67 -9.75 13.20
C LEU A 228 7.83 -11.27 13.25
N LYS A 229 7.60 -11.84 14.44
CA LYS A 229 7.55 -13.29 14.65
C LYS A 229 6.09 -13.73 14.74
N ASP A 230 5.72 -14.77 13.99
CA ASP A 230 4.41 -15.42 14.13
C ASP A 230 4.23 -16.08 15.51
#